data_AF-A0A5D3ANM5-F1
#
_entry.id   AF-A0A5D3ANM5-F1
#
_cell.length_a   1.000
_cell.length_b   1.000
_cell.length_c   1.000
_cell.angle_alpha   90.00
_cell.angle_beta   90.00
_cell.angle_gamma   90.00
#
_symmetry.space_group_name_H-M   'P 1'
#
loop_
_entity.id
_entity.type
_entity.pdbx_description
1 polymer ?
#
loop_
_entity_poly.entity_id
_entity_poly.type
_entity_poly.pdbx_seq_one_letter_code
_entity_poly.pdbx_strand_id
1 'polypeptide(L)'
;MPVSTPADSNASKDTQSTLFPPDSRISDDSSRGPNHMCYCPMHLQPGESNASWTGGKPMIFNDAHSARIHFNNRDPTIFELSCASTAIILSFRDDDPAEDEMLVGILTKSELDNMGLWPSCRDGFKTATGVECGVLVGQGREFENMFDGNPIMEINRSVSTDTTYTNAIGALFSRNTVKKEFKDKAF
;
A
#
# COMPACT_ATOMS: atom_id res chain seq x y z
N MET A 1 36.93 -34.93 -22.65
CA MET A 1 35.94 -34.36 -21.70
C MET A 1 36.63 -33.26 -20.91
N PRO A 2 36.08 -32.04 -20.94
CA PRO A 2 35.66 -31.40 -19.69
C PRO A 2 34.26 -30.75 -19.84
N VAL A 3 33.32 -31.12 -18.96
CA VAL A 3 32.78 -30.32 -17.84
C VAL A 3 31.97 -29.10 -18.30
N SER A 4 30.67 -29.31 -18.42
CA SER A 4 29.65 -28.28 -18.55
C SER A 4 29.44 -27.58 -17.21
N THR A 5 29.61 -26.26 -17.17
CA THR A 5 29.14 -25.40 -16.07
C THR A 5 27.65 -25.09 -16.31
N PRO A 6 26.74 -25.27 -15.33
CA PRO A 6 25.36 -24.82 -15.48
C PRO A 6 25.28 -23.31 -15.33
N ALA A 7 24.34 -22.75 -16.09
CA ALA A 7 24.02 -21.35 -16.23
C ALA A 7 23.89 -20.59 -14.92
N ASP A 8 24.51 -19.40 -14.89
CA ASP A 8 24.12 -18.32 -14.00
C ASP A 8 22.61 -18.10 -14.16
N SER A 9 21.86 -18.49 -13.12
CA SER A 9 20.45 -18.19 -13.00
C SER A 9 20.33 -16.69 -12.80
N ASN A 10 20.20 -15.97 -13.91
CA ASN A 10 19.63 -14.63 -13.92
C ASN A 10 18.17 -14.75 -13.50
N ALA A 11 17.95 -14.89 -12.19
CA ALA A 11 16.67 -14.60 -11.58
C ALA A 11 16.29 -13.18 -11.99
N SER A 12 15.07 -13.09 -12.50
CA SER A 12 14.47 -11.93 -13.16
C SER A 12 14.85 -10.63 -12.46
N LYS A 13 15.46 -9.70 -13.22
CA LYS A 13 15.34 -8.26 -12.96
C LYS A 13 13.89 -7.89 -13.23
N ASP A 14 12.98 -8.36 -12.38
CA ASP A 14 11.65 -7.80 -12.32
C ASP A 14 11.83 -6.33 -11.95
N THR A 15 11.37 -5.48 -12.86
CA THR A 15 11.41 -4.03 -12.85
C THR A 15 11.12 -3.50 -11.45
N GLN A 16 12.16 -3.29 -10.66
CA GLN A 16 12.06 -2.64 -9.37
C GLN A 16 11.68 -1.19 -9.69
N SER A 17 10.37 -0.91 -9.64
CA SER A 17 9.87 0.45 -9.71
C SER A 17 10.65 1.27 -8.69
N THR A 18 11.39 2.27 -9.16
CA THR A 18 12.12 3.22 -8.29
C THR A 18 11.16 4.11 -7.50
N LEU A 19 9.85 4.01 -7.76
CA LEU A 19 8.80 4.77 -7.10
C LEU A 19 8.25 3.99 -5.92
N PHE A 20 8.30 4.62 -4.74
CA PHE A 20 7.58 4.15 -3.57
C PHE A 20 6.08 4.53 -3.66
N PRO A 21 5.17 3.72 -3.11
CA PRO A 21 5.39 2.31 -2.80
C PRO A 21 5.58 1.47 -4.07
N PRO A 22 6.28 0.33 -3.97
CA PRO A 22 6.28 -0.67 -5.03
C PRO A 22 4.88 -1.25 -5.26
N ASP A 23 4.73 -2.05 -6.32
CA ASP A 23 3.53 -2.87 -6.50
C ASP A 23 3.40 -3.84 -5.32
N SER A 24 2.20 -3.91 -4.74
CA SER A 24 1.84 -4.86 -3.70
C SER A 24 1.97 -6.32 -4.15
N ARG A 25 1.82 -6.61 -5.44
CA ARG A 25 1.89 -7.98 -5.98
C ARG A 25 3.30 -8.53 -5.82
N ILE A 26 3.39 -9.76 -5.33
CA ILE A 26 4.66 -10.50 -5.32
C ILE A 26 4.67 -11.55 -6.41
N SER A 27 5.73 -11.55 -7.22
CA SER A 27 6.00 -12.59 -8.22
C SER A 27 6.43 -13.86 -7.51
N ASP A 28 5.51 -14.77 -7.19
CA ASP A 28 5.92 -16.12 -6.77
C ASP A 28 4.96 -17.23 -7.23
N ASP A 29 5.56 -18.22 -7.90
CA ASP A 29 4.99 -19.45 -8.47
C ASP A 29 4.50 -20.46 -7.39
N SER A 30 4.47 -20.07 -6.11
CA SER A 30 4.03 -20.95 -5.04
C SER A 30 2.52 -20.91 -4.85
N SER A 31 1.87 -22.07 -4.96
CA SER A 31 0.42 -22.23 -4.84
C SER A 31 -0.15 -21.95 -3.43
N ARG A 32 0.66 -21.46 -2.48
CA ARG A 32 0.30 -21.37 -1.05
C ARG A 32 0.73 -20.09 -0.31
N GLY A 33 1.49 -19.19 -0.94
CA GLY A 33 1.94 -17.94 -0.31
C GLY A 33 0.93 -16.78 -0.42
N PRO A 34 1.12 -15.69 0.37
CA PRO A 34 0.39 -14.44 0.18
C PRO A 34 0.72 -13.87 -1.20
N ASN A 35 -0.26 -13.34 -1.94
CA ASN A 35 0.00 -12.74 -3.26
C ASN A 35 0.21 -11.23 -3.19
N HIS A 36 -0.06 -10.62 -2.03
CA HIS A 36 0.07 -9.20 -1.79
C HIS A 36 0.88 -8.93 -0.52
N MET A 37 1.72 -7.90 -0.59
CA MET A 37 2.49 -7.35 0.51
C MET A 37 2.09 -5.89 0.74
N CYS A 38 1.81 -5.52 1.98
CA CYS A 38 1.61 -4.14 2.36
C CYS A 38 2.95 -3.49 2.70
N TYR A 39 3.42 -2.61 1.81
CA TYR A 39 4.67 -1.85 1.97
C TYR A 39 4.48 -0.52 2.70
N CYS A 40 3.59 -0.47 3.70
CA CYS A 40 3.53 0.67 4.61
C CYS A 40 4.87 0.82 5.34
N PRO A 41 5.42 2.03 5.52
CA PRO A 41 6.65 2.22 6.28
C PRO A 41 6.67 1.52 7.64
N MET A 42 5.54 1.44 8.35
CA MET A 42 5.42 0.72 9.63
C MET A 42 5.68 -0.79 9.56
N HIS A 43 5.58 -1.38 8.36
CA HIS A 43 5.82 -2.79 8.12
C HIS A 43 7.22 -3.09 7.60
N LEU A 44 8.01 -2.04 7.37
CA LEU A 44 9.36 -2.14 6.83
C LEU A 44 10.38 -2.11 7.95
N GLN A 45 11.54 -2.70 7.68
CA GLN A 45 12.70 -2.65 8.55
C GLN A 45 13.83 -1.91 7.82
N PRO A 46 14.68 -1.15 8.54
CA PRO A 46 15.90 -0.62 7.96
C PRO A 46 16.72 -1.75 7.32
N GLY A 47 17.22 -1.52 6.11
CA GLY A 47 18.09 -2.47 5.43
C GLY A 47 19.53 -2.37 5.89
N GLU A 48 20.38 -3.27 5.38
CA GLU A 48 21.80 -3.34 5.76
C GLU A 48 22.64 -2.19 5.19
N SER A 49 22.16 -1.51 4.14
CA SER A 49 22.81 -0.34 3.56
C SER A 49 22.10 0.96 3.96
N ASN A 50 22.84 2.06 3.93
CA ASN A 50 22.27 3.40 4.17
C ASN A 50 21.14 3.68 3.18
N ALA A 51 20.06 4.30 3.66
CA ALA A 51 18.88 4.65 2.86
C ALA A 51 18.27 3.43 2.14
N SER A 52 18.20 2.30 2.84
CA SER A 52 17.54 1.08 2.36
C SER A 52 16.56 0.53 3.37
N TRP A 53 15.63 -0.28 2.89
CA TRP A 53 14.63 -0.95 3.68
C TRP A 53 14.34 -2.33 3.10
N THR A 54 13.84 -3.23 3.96
CA THR A 54 13.40 -4.57 3.58
C THR A 54 12.07 -4.92 4.24
N GLY A 55 11.47 -6.04 3.83
CA GLY A 55 10.28 -6.58 4.45
C GLY A 55 8.98 -6.06 3.84
N GLY A 56 8.02 -5.72 4.69
CA GLY A 56 6.62 -5.54 4.36
C GLY A 56 5.75 -6.57 5.08
N LYS A 57 4.45 -6.32 5.17
CA LYS A 57 3.52 -7.22 5.84
C LYS A 57 2.75 -8.06 4.83
N PRO A 58 2.83 -9.40 4.89
CA PRO A 58 1.95 -10.28 4.14
C PRO A 58 0.49 -9.94 4.33
N MET A 59 -0.22 -9.67 3.23
CA MET A 59 -1.66 -9.46 3.25
C MET A 59 -2.35 -10.81 3.06
N ILE A 60 -2.75 -11.42 4.16
CA ILE A 60 -3.38 -12.74 4.18
C ILE A 60 -4.91 -12.58 4.17
N PHE A 61 -5.58 -13.55 3.56
CA PHE A 61 -7.04 -13.69 3.55
C PHE A 61 -7.64 -13.55 4.97
N ASN A 62 -8.74 -12.78 5.09
CA ASN A 62 -9.59 -12.61 6.28
C ASN A 62 -9.12 -11.76 7.46
N ASP A 63 -7.92 -11.18 7.48
CA ASP A 63 -7.43 -10.51 8.71
C ASP A 63 -7.66 -8.99 8.79
N ALA A 64 -7.85 -8.29 7.66
CA ALA A 64 -8.03 -6.84 7.67
C ALA A 64 -8.74 -6.33 6.40
N HIS A 65 -9.40 -5.18 6.50
CA HIS A 65 -9.85 -4.44 5.31
C HIS A 65 -8.62 -4.01 4.50
N SER A 66 -8.73 -4.19 3.20
CA SER A 66 -7.74 -3.75 2.23
C SER A 66 -8.26 -2.51 1.50
N ALA A 67 -7.34 -1.70 1.01
CA ALA A 67 -7.61 -0.59 0.12
C ALA A 67 -6.86 -0.80 -1.18
N ARG A 68 -7.57 -0.71 -2.32
CA ARG A 68 -6.94 -0.58 -3.63
C ARG A 68 -6.85 0.90 -3.96
N ILE A 69 -5.63 1.38 -4.15
CA ILE A 69 -5.34 2.79 -4.40
C ILE A 69 -5.06 2.97 -5.89
N HIS A 70 -5.80 3.86 -6.53
CA HIS A 70 -5.66 4.20 -7.94
C HIS A 70 -4.77 5.42 -8.09
N PHE A 71 -3.88 5.41 -9.10
CA PHE A 71 -3.00 6.52 -9.42
C PHE A 71 -3.21 6.97 -10.87
N ASN A 72 -2.87 8.22 -11.18
CA ASN A 72 -2.90 8.70 -12.57
C ASN A 72 -1.65 8.33 -13.39
N ASN A 73 -0.58 7.88 -12.74
CA ASN A 73 0.73 7.68 -13.35
C ASN A 73 1.28 6.25 -13.25
N ARG A 74 0.54 5.33 -12.62
CA ARG A 74 0.92 3.91 -12.48
C ARG A 74 -0.29 3.04 -12.18
N ASP A 75 -0.07 1.74 -12.25
CA ASP A 75 -1.07 0.74 -11.91
C ASP A 75 -1.52 0.82 -10.43
N PRO A 76 -2.77 0.42 -10.12
CA PRO A 76 -3.24 0.39 -8.75
C PRO A 76 -2.44 -0.56 -7.87
N THR A 77 -2.25 -0.19 -6.60
CA THR A 77 -1.58 -1.03 -5.59
C THR A 77 -2.51 -1.27 -4.40
N ILE A 78 -2.29 -2.35 -3.66
CA ILE A 78 -3.14 -2.74 -2.53
C ILE A 78 -2.39 -2.61 -1.21
N PHE A 79 -3.06 -2.01 -0.22
CA PHE A 79 -2.56 -1.77 1.12
C PHE A 79 -3.59 -2.26 2.14
N GLU A 80 -3.18 -2.48 3.39
CA GLU A 80 -4.14 -2.48 4.49
C GLU A 80 -4.84 -1.10 4.54
N LEU A 81 -6.13 -1.08 4.84
CA LEU A 81 -6.95 0.13 4.75
C LEU A 81 -6.41 1.27 5.64
N SER A 82 -5.95 0.94 6.85
CA SER A 82 -5.33 1.91 7.77
C SER A 82 -4.04 2.48 7.17
N CYS A 83 -3.19 1.62 6.61
CA CYS A 83 -1.94 2.02 5.98
C CYS A 83 -2.16 2.91 4.75
N ALA A 84 -3.15 2.56 3.91
CA ALA A 84 -3.55 3.38 2.78
C ALA A 84 -4.03 4.77 3.24
N SER A 85 -4.86 4.80 4.28
CA SER A 85 -5.41 6.04 4.84
C SER A 85 -4.30 6.95 5.37
N THR A 86 -3.37 6.42 6.17
CA THR A 86 -2.21 7.18 6.67
C THR A 86 -1.36 7.72 5.53
N ALA A 87 -1.05 6.89 4.52
CA ALA A 87 -0.21 7.31 3.40
C ALA A 87 -0.86 8.41 2.55
N ILE A 88 -2.16 8.30 2.27
CA ILE A 88 -2.88 9.32 1.51
C ILE A 88 -3.03 10.61 2.31
N ILE A 89 -3.34 10.52 3.61
CA ILE A 89 -3.38 11.70 4.50
C ILE A 89 -2.03 12.42 4.50
N LEU A 90 -0.93 11.68 4.68
CA LEU A 90 0.42 12.25 4.67
C LEU A 90 0.71 12.96 3.35
N SER A 91 0.23 12.44 2.22
CA SER A 91 0.45 13.01 0.88
C SER A 91 -0.19 14.39 0.64
N PHE A 92 -1.10 14.85 1.51
CA PHE A 92 -1.65 16.21 1.43
C PHE A 92 -0.72 17.27 2.03
N ARG A 93 0.37 16.86 2.68
CA ARG A 93 1.37 17.77 3.22
C ARG A 93 2.32 18.29 2.13
N ASP A 94 2.74 19.53 2.31
CA ASP A 94 3.75 20.19 1.48
C ASP A 94 4.89 20.81 2.30
N ASP A 95 4.82 20.71 3.63
CA ASP A 95 5.86 21.17 4.54
C ASP A 95 6.98 20.13 4.72
N ASP A 96 8.12 20.59 5.27
CA ASP A 96 9.20 19.73 5.75
C ASP A 96 9.09 19.63 7.28
N PRO A 97 8.67 18.46 7.81
CA PRO A 97 8.40 18.29 9.23
C PRO A 97 9.69 18.29 10.07
N ALA A 98 9.51 18.38 11.39
CA ALA A 98 10.63 18.23 12.32
C ALA A 98 11.13 16.77 12.35
N GLU A 99 12.41 16.58 12.67
CA GLU A 99 13.07 15.25 12.68
C GLU A 99 12.41 14.25 13.65
N ASP A 100 11.83 14.75 14.75
CA ASP A 100 11.16 13.97 15.78
C ASP A 100 9.63 13.89 15.61
N GLU A 101 9.07 14.53 14.59
CA GLU A 101 7.64 14.48 14.31
C GLU A 101 7.23 13.09 13.81
N MET A 102 6.22 12.48 14.44
CA MET A 102 5.66 11.20 14.01
C MET A 102 4.76 11.39 12.78
N LEU A 103 5.09 10.70 11.68
CA LEU A 103 4.42 10.86 10.38
C LEU A 103 3.64 9.62 9.94
N VAL A 104 4.13 8.42 10.28
CA VAL A 104 3.49 7.15 9.91
C VAL A 104 3.40 6.25 11.13
N GLY A 105 2.25 6.31 11.82
CA GLY A 105 2.05 5.63 13.10
C GLY A 105 3.03 6.13 14.15
N ILE A 106 4.00 5.29 14.51
CA ILE A 106 5.05 5.62 15.48
C ILE A 106 6.37 6.07 14.85
N LEU A 107 6.49 6.02 13.51
CA LEU A 107 7.72 6.38 12.82
C LEU A 107 7.86 7.90 12.69
N THR A 108 8.99 8.40 13.14
CA THR A 108 9.41 9.80 13.03
C THR A 108 9.96 10.11 11.64
N LYS A 109 10.06 11.39 11.28
CA LYS A 109 10.71 11.82 10.03
C LYS A 109 12.15 11.30 9.94
N SER A 110 12.94 11.44 11.01
CA SER A 110 14.34 11.00 11.01
C SER A 110 14.50 9.50 10.76
N GLU A 111 13.60 8.66 11.28
CA GLU A 111 13.57 7.22 10.99
C GLU A 111 13.25 6.94 9.52
N LEU A 112 12.30 7.68 8.94
CA LEU A 112 11.96 7.56 7.52
C LEU A 112 13.11 8.03 6.61
N ASP A 113 13.81 9.11 6.96
CA ASP A 113 15.01 9.59 6.25
C ASP A 113 16.14 8.55 6.31
N ASN A 114 16.38 7.95 7.48
CA ASN A 114 17.39 6.90 7.66
C ASN A 114 17.11 5.67 6.77
N MET A 115 15.83 5.36 6.56
CA MET A 115 15.38 4.29 5.65
C MET A 115 15.36 4.72 4.17
N GLY A 116 15.65 5.99 3.86
CA GLY A 116 15.54 6.53 2.50
C GLY A 116 14.10 6.64 1.99
N LEU A 117 13.14 6.63 2.91
CA LEU A 117 11.71 6.68 2.60
C LEU A 117 11.17 8.10 2.54
N TRP A 118 11.74 9.04 3.29
CA TRP A 118 11.36 10.45 3.15
C TRP A 118 12.13 11.11 2.00
N PRO A 119 11.48 11.95 1.15
CA PRO A 119 10.05 12.27 1.10
C PRO A 119 9.21 11.30 0.24
N SER A 120 9.82 10.25 -0.31
CA SER A 120 9.18 9.30 -1.24
C SER A 120 7.88 8.67 -0.71
N CYS A 121 7.77 8.39 0.59
CA CYS A 121 6.57 7.85 1.21
C CYS A 121 5.40 8.84 1.27
N ARG A 122 5.68 10.15 1.25
CA ARG A 122 4.69 11.22 1.08
C ARG A 122 4.37 11.42 -0.40
N ASP A 123 5.40 11.68 -1.19
CA ASP A 123 5.25 12.13 -2.57
C ASP A 123 4.75 11.03 -3.50
N GLY A 124 5.08 9.78 -3.19
CA GLY A 124 4.59 8.60 -3.91
C GLY A 124 3.08 8.46 -3.95
N PHE A 125 2.34 9.13 -3.07
CA PHE A 125 0.88 9.10 -3.03
C PHE A 125 0.23 10.37 -3.56
N LYS A 126 0.98 11.43 -3.93
CA LYS A 126 0.41 12.68 -4.46
C LYS A 126 -0.38 12.49 -5.76
N THR A 127 -0.06 11.44 -6.52
CA THR A 127 -0.76 11.07 -7.76
C THR A 127 -1.97 10.17 -7.55
N ALA A 128 -2.32 9.82 -6.31
CA ALA A 128 -3.49 8.98 -6.05
C ALA A 128 -4.78 9.76 -6.37
N THR A 129 -5.66 9.12 -7.13
CA THR A 129 -6.91 9.66 -7.68
C THR A 129 -8.15 9.00 -7.09
N GLY A 130 -8.02 7.83 -6.47
CA GLY A 130 -9.15 7.18 -5.84
C GLY A 130 -8.79 5.97 -4.99
N VAL A 131 -9.74 5.56 -4.16
CA VAL A 131 -9.59 4.41 -3.25
C VAL A 131 -10.85 3.56 -3.29
N GLU A 132 -10.64 2.26 -3.48
CA GLU A 132 -11.66 1.25 -3.19
C GLU A 132 -11.39 0.62 -1.82
N CYS A 133 -12.43 0.39 -1.04
CA CYS A 133 -12.33 -0.41 0.19
C CYS A 133 -12.84 -1.83 -0.11
N GLY A 134 -12.12 -2.82 0.38
CA GLY A 134 -12.39 -4.20 0.02
C GLY A 134 -11.70 -5.19 0.91
N VAL A 135 -11.71 -6.43 0.45
CA VAL A 135 -11.01 -7.55 1.08
C VAL A 135 -10.24 -8.31 0.02
N LEU A 136 -9.19 -9.01 0.44
CA LEU A 136 -8.56 -10.00 -0.44
C LEU A 136 -9.33 -11.32 -0.35
N VAL A 137 -9.73 -11.85 -1.50
CA VAL A 137 -10.44 -13.12 -1.68
C VAL A 137 -9.55 -14.14 -2.40
N GLY A 138 -10.05 -15.37 -2.57
CA GLY A 138 -9.34 -16.41 -3.33
C GLY A 138 -7.97 -16.76 -2.76
N GLN A 139 -7.83 -16.91 -1.43
CA GLN A 139 -6.56 -17.09 -0.71
C GLN A 139 -5.62 -15.88 -0.73
N GLY A 140 -6.18 -14.67 -0.80
CA GLY A 140 -5.37 -13.45 -0.78
C GLY A 140 -4.88 -13.01 -2.16
N ARG A 141 -5.45 -13.57 -3.24
CA ARG A 141 -4.98 -13.39 -4.62
C ARG A 141 -5.70 -12.28 -5.38
N GLU A 142 -6.96 -12.05 -5.06
CA GLU A 142 -7.80 -11.11 -5.77
C GLU A 142 -8.36 -10.09 -4.79
N PHE A 143 -8.33 -8.81 -5.14
CA PHE A 143 -9.05 -7.80 -4.39
C PHE A 143 -10.48 -7.72 -4.88
N GLU A 144 -11.41 -7.77 -3.92
CA GLU A 144 -12.82 -7.52 -4.17
C GLU A 144 -13.31 -6.35 -3.32
N ASN A 145 -13.97 -5.38 -3.97
CA ASN A 145 -14.62 -4.27 -3.29
C ASN A 145 -15.73 -4.80 -2.38
N MET A 146 -15.76 -4.34 -1.13
CA MET A 146 -16.66 -4.90 -0.12
C MET A 146 -18.10 -4.35 -0.19
N PHE A 147 -18.32 -3.29 -0.97
CA PHE A 147 -19.60 -2.61 -1.07
C PHE A 147 -20.35 -2.94 -2.37
N ASP A 148 -21.67 -2.95 -2.30
CA ASP A 148 -22.54 -3.08 -3.47
C ASP A 148 -22.26 -1.95 -4.49
N GLY A 149 -22.21 -2.29 -5.78
CA GLY A 149 -21.92 -1.34 -6.85
C GLY A 149 -20.43 -0.97 -7.01
N ASN A 150 -19.54 -1.53 -6.17
CA ASN A 150 -18.09 -1.32 -6.22
C ASN A 150 -17.68 0.17 -6.27
N PRO A 151 -18.10 1.00 -5.29
CA PRO A 151 -17.79 2.41 -5.26
C PRO A 151 -16.29 2.67 -5.17
N ILE A 152 -15.84 3.67 -5.91
CA ILE A 152 -14.50 4.26 -5.79
C ILE A 152 -14.67 5.62 -5.11
N MET A 153 -13.96 5.84 -4.00
CA MET A 153 -13.87 7.16 -3.38
C MET A 153 -12.84 7.99 -4.13
N GLU A 154 -13.29 9.00 -4.87
CA GLU A 154 -12.41 9.90 -5.61
C GLU A 154 -11.58 10.80 -4.68
N ILE A 155 -10.31 11.01 -5.02
CA ILE A 155 -9.42 11.98 -4.38
C ILE A 155 -9.21 13.14 -5.35
N ASN A 156 -9.91 14.24 -5.09
CA ASN A 156 -9.73 15.47 -5.86
C ASN A 156 -8.70 16.37 -5.18
N ARG A 157 -7.47 16.39 -5.69
CA ARG A 157 -6.35 17.15 -5.11
C ARG A 157 -6.54 18.66 -5.06
N SER A 158 -7.46 19.22 -5.85
CA SER A 158 -7.74 20.67 -5.82
C SER A 158 -8.56 21.11 -4.60
N VAL A 159 -9.26 20.18 -3.96
CA VAL A 159 -10.19 20.47 -2.85
C VAL A 159 -10.03 19.53 -1.65
N SER A 160 -9.29 18.43 -1.80
CA SER A 160 -9.12 17.43 -0.75
C SER A 160 -8.00 17.83 0.21
N THR A 161 -8.32 17.80 1.49
CA THR A 161 -7.40 17.85 2.64
C THR A 161 -7.44 16.53 3.40
N ASP A 162 -6.55 16.39 4.38
CA ASP A 162 -6.57 15.32 5.39
C ASP A 162 -7.96 15.11 6.03
N THR A 163 -8.61 16.21 6.39
CA THR A 163 -9.91 16.25 7.06
C THR A 163 -11.01 15.81 6.11
N THR A 164 -11.04 16.34 4.88
CA THR A 164 -12.05 15.94 3.90
C THR A 164 -11.89 14.47 3.49
N TYR A 165 -10.66 13.99 3.38
CA TYR A 165 -10.38 12.58 3.07
C TYR A 165 -10.88 11.66 4.20
N THR A 166 -10.56 12.00 5.45
CA THR A 166 -11.02 11.23 6.62
C THR A 166 -12.54 11.17 6.69
N ASN A 167 -13.21 12.31 6.46
CA ASN A 167 -14.67 12.38 6.39
C ASN A 167 -15.23 11.56 5.21
N ALA A 168 -14.56 11.56 4.06
CA ALA A 168 -14.98 10.80 2.88
C ALA A 168 -14.87 9.29 3.12
N ILE A 169 -13.81 8.81 3.79
CA ILE A 169 -13.71 7.41 4.22
C ILE A 169 -14.87 7.05 5.14
N GLY A 170 -15.15 7.84 6.18
CA GLY A 170 -16.30 7.60 7.06
C GLY A 170 -17.65 7.63 6.31
N ALA A 171 -17.80 8.52 5.34
CA ALA A 171 -18.98 8.59 4.47
C ALA A 171 -19.12 7.34 3.57
N LEU A 172 -18.01 6.80 3.08
CA LEU A 172 -18.00 5.58 2.27
C LEU A 172 -18.59 4.40 3.06
N PHE A 173 -18.17 4.20 4.32
CA PHE A 173 -18.70 3.13 5.17
C PHE A 173 -20.16 3.35 5.60
N SER A 174 -20.58 4.59 5.82
CA SER A 174 -21.94 4.89 6.31
C SER A 174 -23.00 4.91 5.20
N ARG A 175 -22.62 5.20 3.95
CA ARG A 175 -23.56 5.37 2.82
C ARG A 175 -23.71 4.15 1.94
N ASN A 176 -22.75 3.22 1.98
CA ASN A 176 -22.75 2.06 1.11
C ASN A 176 -23.13 0.79 1.85
N THR A 177 -23.86 -0.08 1.16
CA THR A 177 -24.24 -1.39 1.68
C THR A 177 -23.09 -2.36 1.51
N VAL A 178 -22.66 -3.00 2.59
CA VAL A 178 -21.67 -4.09 2.51
C VAL A 178 -22.32 -5.32 1.86
N LYS A 179 -21.64 -5.89 0.86
CA LYS A 179 -22.07 -7.11 0.17
C LYS A 179 -22.29 -8.25 1.18
N LYS A 180 -23.28 -9.10 0.90
CA LYS A 180 -23.75 -10.12 1.86
C LYS A 180 -22.63 -11.06 2.31
N GLU A 181 -21.76 -11.44 1.40
CA GLU A 181 -20.59 -12.31 1.58
C GLU A 181 -19.49 -11.70 2.48
N PHE A 182 -19.55 -10.39 2.76
CA PHE A 182 -18.57 -9.69 3.58
C PHE A 182 -19.14 -9.13 4.88
N LYS A 183 -20.43 -9.37 5.18
CA LYS A 183 -21.07 -8.83 6.40
C LYS A 183 -20.38 -9.27 7.69
N ASP A 184 -19.90 -10.51 7.75
CA ASP A 184 -19.19 -11.04 8.93
C ASP A 184 -17.75 -10.52 9.05
N LYS A 185 -17.27 -9.77 8.05
CA LYS A 185 -15.94 -9.14 8.01
C LYS A 185 -16.00 -7.62 8.12
N ALA A 186 -17.20 -7.05 8.28
CA ALA A 186 -17.42 -5.60 8.24
C ALA A 186 -17.12 -4.89 9.58
N PHE A 187 -16.88 -5.65 10.66
CA PHE A 187 -16.68 -5.14 12.02
C PHE A 187 -15.60 -5.94 12.74
#